data_AF-A0A0A9FSS2-F1
#
_entry.id   AF-A0A0A9FSS2-F1
#
_cell.length_a   1.000
_cell.length_b   1.000
_cell.length_c   1.000
_cell.angle_alpha   90.00
_cell.angle_beta   90.00
_cell.angle_gamma   90.00
#
_symmetry.space_group_name_H-M   'P 1'
#
loop_
_entity.id
_entity.type
_entity.pdbx_description
1 polymer ?
#
loop_
_entity_poly.entity_id
_entity_poly.type
_entity_poly.pdbx_seq_one_letter_code
_entity_poly.pdbx_strand_id
1 'polypeptide(L)'
;MHDKLGMQVIPLRLLTPYESKLFTLDLKSMNPNDPHNKKNRGRLIVELTFDPFREDSSRISVTSDGEGDASVRRDVSSNGRVLLVSVENAEDVEGKRHTNPYAVVLFRGELKKTKVIRKTRDPRWSEGSSSC
;
A
#
# COMPACT_ATOMS: atom_id res chain seq x y z
N MET A 1 -18.81 -11.65 -1.04
CA MET A 1 -18.52 -10.66 0.02
C MET A 1 -17.34 -11.19 0.82
N HIS A 2 -16.32 -10.38 1.11
CA HIS A 2 -15.18 -10.80 1.94
C HIS A 2 -15.23 -10.02 3.25
N ASP A 3 -14.90 -10.69 4.36
CA ASP A 3 -14.84 -10.06 5.67
C ASP A 3 -13.58 -9.19 5.78
N LYS A 4 -13.75 -7.94 6.20
CA LYS A 4 -12.63 -7.04 6.50
C LYS A 4 -12.12 -7.36 7.89
N LEU A 5 -10.93 -7.98 7.97
CA LEU A 5 -10.33 -8.41 9.23
C LEU A 5 -9.85 -7.21 10.08
N GLY A 6 -9.30 -6.19 9.42
CA GLY A 6 -8.94 -4.92 10.06
C GLY A 6 -8.27 -3.97 9.08
N MET A 7 -7.91 -2.79 9.56
CA MET A 7 -7.27 -1.75 8.76
C MET A 7 -6.26 -0.97 9.58
N GLN A 8 -5.18 -0.53 8.94
CA GLN A 8 -4.21 0.40 9.50
C GLN A 8 -3.79 1.46 8.48
N VAL A 9 -3.39 2.63 8.98
CA VAL A 9 -2.95 3.77 8.18
C VAL A 9 -1.55 4.18 8.63
N ILE A 10 -0.61 4.20 7.69
CA ILE A 10 0.76 4.69 7.91
C ILE A 10 0.91 6.06 7.24
N PRO A 11 1.12 7.15 8.01
CA PRO A 11 1.48 8.44 7.45
C PRO A 11 2.84 8.38 6.75
N LEU A 12 2.93 8.83 5.49
CA LEU A 12 4.18 8.82 4.70
C LEU A 12 5.31 9.65 5.33
N ARG A 13 4.97 10.65 6.17
CA ARG A 13 5.94 11.43 6.96
C ARG A 13 6.77 10.61 7.94
N LEU A 14 6.39 9.35 8.20
CA LEU A 14 7.14 8.43 9.05
C LEU A 14 8.25 7.68 8.29
N LEU A 15 8.32 7.84 6.97
CA LEU A 15 9.32 7.26 6.09
C LEU A 15 10.44 8.26 5.84
N THR A 16 11.68 7.79 5.89
CA THR A 16 12.82 8.53 5.34
C THR A 16 12.92 8.20 3.86
N PRO A 17 13.09 9.19 2.97
CA PRO A 17 13.40 8.94 1.57
C PRO A 17 14.53 7.93 1.36
N TYR A 18 14.35 7.03 0.39
CA TYR A 18 15.33 6.00 -0.03
C TYR A 18 15.68 4.95 1.03
N GLU A 19 15.06 4.98 2.21
CA GLU A 19 15.25 3.98 3.26
C GLU A 19 14.03 3.06 3.33
N SER A 20 14.30 1.76 3.41
CA SER A 20 13.27 0.76 3.72
C SER A 20 12.98 0.75 5.22
N LYS A 21 11.70 0.74 5.57
CA LYS A 21 11.26 0.68 6.96
C LYS A 21 10.21 -0.40 7.15
N LEU A 22 10.51 -1.32 8.07
CA LEU A 22 9.59 -2.38 8.50
C LEU A 22 8.60 -1.85 9.54
N PHE A 23 7.33 -2.16 9.34
CA PHE A 23 6.25 -1.85 10.27
C PHE A 23 5.54 -3.13 10.72
N THR A 24 5.36 -3.28 12.02
CA THR A 24 4.44 -4.25 12.61
C THR A 24 3.20 -3.50 13.06
N LEU A 25 2.06 -3.84 12.47
CA LEU A 25 0.81 -3.10 12.59
C LEU A 25 -0.28 -3.98 13.21
N ASP A 26 -0.73 -3.64 14.41
CA ASP A 26 -1.90 -4.32 14.99
C ASP A 26 -3.18 -3.92 14.23
N LEU A 27 -3.93 -4.93 13.78
CA LEU A 27 -5.16 -4.72 13.02
C LEU A 27 -6.28 -4.20 13.93
N LYS A 28 -6.91 -3.09 13.53
CA LYS A 28 -8.00 -2.44 14.30
C LYS A 28 -9.36 -2.60 13.61
N SER A 29 -10.42 -2.57 14.41
CA SER A 29 -11.80 -2.58 13.89
C SER A 29 -12.08 -1.29 13.12
N MET A 30 -12.83 -1.41 12.01
CA MET A 30 -13.29 -0.25 11.25
C MET A 30 -14.54 0.40 11.85
N ASN A 31 -15.18 -0.22 12.84
CA ASN A 31 -16.34 0.32 13.52
C ASN A 31 -15.94 0.75 14.94
N PRO A 32 -15.94 2.07 15.25
CA PRO A 32 -15.55 2.57 16.57
C PRO A 32 -16.50 2.11 17.69
N ASN A 33 -17.74 1.72 17.35
CA ASN A 33 -18.75 1.24 18.28
C ASN A 33 -18.80 -0.30 18.37
N ASP A 34 -17.82 -1.01 17.78
CA ASP A 34 -17.75 -2.46 17.85
C ASP A 34 -17.42 -2.92 19.28
N PRO A 35 -18.30 -3.68 19.96
CA PRO A 35 -18.01 -4.20 21.30
C PRO A 35 -16.78 -5.12 21.32
N HIS A 36 -16.35 -5.64 20.16
CA HIS A 36 -15.13 -6.43 19.99
C HIS A 36 -13.89 -5.61 19.59
N ASN A 37 -13.90 -4.28 19.69
CA ASN A 37 -12.75 -3.43 19.35
C ASN A 37 -11.50 -3.72 20.23
N LYS A 38 -11.68 -4.35 21.39
CA LYS A 38 -10.58 -4.77 22.28
C LYS A 38 -9.97 -6.14 21.93
N LYS A 39 -10.52 -6.85 20.95
CA LYS A 39 -10.06 -8.18 20.58
C LYS A 39 -8.82 -8.07 19.69
N ASN A 40 -7.79 -8.89 19.95
CA ASN A 40 -6.65 -8.99 19.05
C ASN A 40 -7.12 -9.54 17.69
N ARG A 41 -6.87 -8.78 16.61
CA ARG A 41 -7.28 -9.14 15.25
C ARG A 41 -6.14 -9.64 14.37
N GLY A 42 -4.99 -9.88 14.99
CA GLY A 42 -3.75 -10.17 14.32
C GLY A 42 -2.95 -8.92 14.00
N ARG A 43 -1.77 -9.14 13.45
CA ARG A 43 -0.81 -8.10 13.08
C ARG A 43 -0.36 -8.27 11.65
N LEU A 44 -0.13 -7.16 10.96
CA LEU A 44 0.38 -7.11 9.61
C LEU A 44 1.82 -6.60 9.65
N ILE A 45 2.71 -7.29 8.96
CA ILE A 45 4.10 -6.89 8.78
C ILE A 45 4.26 -6.41 7.33
N VAL A 46 4.73 -5.18 7.17
CA VAL A 46 4.91 -4.52 5.88
C VAL A 46 6.20 -3.74 5.87
N GLU A 47 6.97 -3.85 4.80
CA GLU A 47 8.11 -2.99 4.52
C GLU A 47 7.71 -1.92 3.51
N LEU A 48 8.08 -0.67 3.79
CA LEU A 48 7.80 0.48 2.95
C LEU A 48 9.08 1.23 2.61
N THR A 49 9.22 1.63 1.34
CA THR A 49 10.31 2.49 0.86
C THR A 49 9.72 3.62 0.04
N PHE A 50 10.02 4.87 0.42
CA PHE A 50 9.57 6.04 -0.32
C PHE A 50 10.69 6.59 -1.17
N ASP A 51 10.50 6.61 -2.48
CA ASP A 51 11.41 7.24 -3.45
C ASP A 51 10.81 8.57 -3.92
N PRO A 52 11.27 9.71 -3.37
CA PRO A 52 10.97 11.00 -3.95
C PRO A 52 11.80 11.17 -5.22
N PHE A 53 11.31 10.65 -6.34
CA PHE A 53 11.94 10.85 -7.63
C PHE A 53 12.26 12.33 -7.85
N ARG A 54 13.51 12.62 -8.24
CA ARG A 54 13.92 13.96 -8.63
C ARG A 54 13.61 14.13 -10.11
N GLU A 55 12.85 15.17 -10.41
CA GLU A 55 12.51 15.59 -11.76
C GLU A 55 13.80 16.02 -12.51
N ASP A 56 14.48 15.08 -13.15
CA ASP A 56 15.50 15.42 -14.14
C ASP A 56 14.83 15.56 -15.50
N SER A 57 14.39 16.79 -15.77
CA SER A 57 14.14 17.36 -17.10
C SER A 57 13.02 16.74 -17.94
N SER A 58 11.77 17.05 -17.61
CA SER A 58 10.79 17.32 -18.66
C SER A 58 11.20 18.62 -19.35
N ARG A 59 12.06 18.53 -20.37
CA ARG A 59 12.25 19.62 -21.33
C ARG A 59 10.88 19.95 -21.89
N ILE A 60 10.34 21.09 -21.48
CA ILE A 60 9.18 21.71 -22.11
C ILE A 60 9.58 21.91 -23.58
N SER A 61 9.14 21.01 -24.47
CA SER A 61 9.16 21.30 -25.89
C SER A 61 8.03 22.29 -26.14
N VAL A 62 8.32 23.57 -26.01
CA VAL A 62 7.49 24.63 -26.59
C VAL A 62 7.64 24.50 -28.11
N THR A 63 6.71 23.83 -28.79
CA THR A 63 6.49 24.11 -30.20
C THR A 63 5.55 25.31 -30.26
N SER A 64 6.15 26.49 -30.37
CA SER A 64 5.43 27.72 -30.68
C SER A 64 5.26 27.76 -32.19
N ASP A 65 4.14 27.29 -32.70
CA ASP A 65 3.68 27.67 -34.04
C ASP A 65 2.15 27.81 -34.04
N GLY A 66 1.73 29.07 -34.19
CA GLY A 66 0.57 29.52 -34.99
C GLY A 66 -0.82 28.93 -34.73
N GLU A 67 -1.71 29.80 -34.24
CA GLU A 67 -3.17 29.81 -34.47
C GLU A 67 -4.04 28.67 -33.95
N GLY A 68 -4.91 29.03 -33.00
CA GLY A 68 -6.23 28.42 -32.83
C GLY A 68 -6.38 27.43 -31.68
N ASP A 69 -7.21 27.82 -30.71
CA ASP A 69 -7.79 26.98 -29.64
C ASP A 69 -6.83 26.50 -28.53
N ALA A 70 -6.69 27.32 -27.49
CA ALA A 70 -5.97 26.99 -26.27
C ALA A 70 -6.75 25.99 -25.40
N SER A 71 -6.85 24.74 -25.83
CA SER A 71 -7.10 23.66 -24.88
C SER A 71 -5.82 23.46 -24.05
N VAL A 72 -5.77 24.12 -22.90
CA VAL A 72 -4.74 23.87 -21.87
C VAL A 72 -4.95 22.45 -21.39
N ARG A 73 -4.36 21.48 -22.09
CA ARG A 73 -4.08 20.16 -21.52
C ARG A 73 -3.16 20.44 -20.35
N ARG A 74 -3.73 20.43 -19.13
CA ARG A 74 -2.95 20.28 -17.92
C ARG A 74 -2.28 18.93 -18.02
N ASP A 75 -1.12 18.87 -18.66
CA ASP A 75 -0.13 17.88 -18.32
C ASP A 75 0.17 18.12 -16.85
N VAL A 76 -0.49 17.33 -16.00
CA VAL A 76 -0.15 17.20 -14.60
C VAL A 76 1.28 16.70 -14.64
N SER A 77 2.25 17.62 -14.45
CA SER A 77 3.62 17.24 -14.16
C SER A 77 3.52 16.30 -12.97
N SER A 78 3.64 15.02 -13.28
CA SER A 78 3.47 13.97 -12.32
C SER A 78 4.82 13.93 -11.64
N ASN A 79 5.01 14.79 -10.63
CA ASN A 79 6.19 14.72 -9.77
C ASN A 79 6.28 13.26 -9.30
N GLY A 80 7.19 12.51 -9.93
CA GLY A 80 7.05 11.06 -10.16
C GLY A 80 7.44 10.23 -8.95
N ARG A 81 6.89 10.53 -7.78
CA ARG A 81 7.27 9.88 -6.52
C ARG A 81 6.73 8.46 -6.49
N VAL A 82 7.58 7.50 -6.16
CA VAL A 82 7.23 6.08 -6.08
C VAL A 82 7.18 5.66 -4.61
N LEU A 83 6.19 4.84 -4.27
CA LEU A 83 6.12 4.14 -2.99
C LEU A 83 6.21 2.64 -3.28
N LEU A 84 7.30 2.01 -2.84
CA LEU A 84 7.41 0.57 -2.81
C LEU A 84 6.74 0.04 -1.55
N VAL A 85 5.86 -0.95 -1.72
CA VAL A 85 5.11 -1.58 -0.63
C VAL A 85 5.31 -3.09 -0.73
N SER A 86 6.05 -3.65 0.21
CA SER A 86 6.26 -5.09 0.35
C SER A 86 5.44 -5.60 1.53
N VAL A 87 4.35 -6.32 1.23
CA VAL A 87 3.52 -6.95 2.27
C VAL A 87 4.16 -8.29 2.62
N GLU A 88 4.76 -8.38 3.78
CA GLU A 88 5.55 -9.55 4.18
C GLU A 88 4.65 -10.69 4.63
N ASN A 89 3.99 -10.51 5.76
CA ASN A 89 3.16 -11.53 6.37
C ASN A 89 2.12 -10.89 7.30
N ALA A 90 1.20 -11.72 7.78
CA ALA A 90 0.40 -11.39 8.94
C ALA A 90 0.42 -12.55 9.92
N GLU A 91 0.16 -12.26 11.20
CA GLU A 91 0.12 -13.25 12.27
C GLU A 91 -1.22 -13.15 13.00
N ASP A 92 -1.73 -14.29 13.45
CA ASP A 92 -2.92 -14.42 14.29
C ASP A 92 -4.21 -13.79 13.72
N VAL A 93 -4.32 -13.65 12.39
CA VAL A 93 -5.47 -12.97 11.79
C VAL A 93 -6.78 -13.65 12.15
N GLU A 94 -7.86 -12.87 12.33
CA GLU A 94 -9.13 -13.43 12.79
C GLU A 94 -9.72 -14.44 11.80
N GLY A 95 -10.30 -15.50 12.38
CA GLY A 95 -11.16 -16.45 11.69
C GLY A 95 -11.07 -17.83 12.31
N LYS A 96 -12.21 -18.53 12.37
CA LYS A 96 -12.35 -19.78 13.14
C LYS A 96 -12.09 -21.04 12.30
N ARG A 97 -12.37 -21.02 10.99
CA ARG A 97 -12.21 -22.15 10.06
C ARG A 97 -11.88 -21.64 8.66
N HIS A 98 -10.85 -22.20 8.03
CA HIS A 98 -10.47 -21.96 6.62
C HIS A 98 -10.42 -20.48 6.20
N THR A 99 -9.59 -19.69 6.85
CA THR A 99 -9.30 -18.31 6.44
C THR A 99 -8.46 -18.31 5.16
N ASN A 100 -8.86 -17.50 4.19
CA ASN A 100 -8.15 -17.29 2.94
C ASN A 100 -7.73 -15.81 2.85
N PRO A 101 -6.78 -15.36 3.69
CA PRO A 101 -6.42 -13.94 3.79
C PRO A 101 -5.74 -13.40 2.52
N TYR A 102 -5.99 -12.13 2.25
CA TYR A 102 -5.26 -11.28 1.31
C TYR A 102 -5.21 -9.85 1.88
N ALA A 103 -4.19 -9.09 1.49
CA ALA A 103 -4.05 -7.69 1.87
C ALA A 103 -4.49 -6.78 0.71
N VAL A 104 -4.94 -5.59 1.06
CA VAL A 104 -5.28 -4.53 0.11
C VAL A 104 -4.54 -3.26 0.51
N VAL A 105 -3.83 -2.66 -0.44
CA VAL A 105 -3.14 -1.39 -0.29
C VAL A 105 -3.91 -0.33 -1.06
N LEU A 106 -4.23 0.78 -0.40
CA LEU A 106 -4.82 1.97 -1.00
C LEU A 106 -3.81 3.11 -0.96
N PHE A 107 -3.40 3.61 -2.12
CA PHE A 107 -2.46 4.74 -2.21
C PHE A 107 -2.89 5.69 -3.33
N ARG A 108 -3.14 6.97 -2.99
CA ARG A 108 -3.59 8.03 -3.93
C ARG A 108 -4.75 7.63 -4.85
N GLY A 109 -5.67 6.79 -4.36
CA GLY A 109 -6.83 6.29 -5.12
C GLY A 109 -6.59 4.96 -5.84
N GLU A 110 -5.34 4.48 -5.92
CA GLU A 110 -5.01 3.17 -6.48
C GLU A 110 -5.18 2.06 -5.44
N LEU A 111 -5.87 0.99 -5.82
CA LEU A 111 -6.04 -0.21 -5.01
C LEU A 111 -5.22 -1.36 -5.60
N LYS A 112 -4.29 -1.90 -4.82
CA LYS A 112 -3.56 -3.13 -5.15
C LYS A 112 -3.87 -4.22 -4.14
N LYS A 113 -3.90 -5.48 -4.59
CA LYS A 113 -4.24 -6.65 -3.75
C LYS A 113 -3.14 -7.69 -3.85
N THR A 114 -2.84 -8.37 -2.75
CA THR A 114 -1.94 -9.52 -2.76
C THR A 114 -2.65 -10.78 -3.26
N LYS A 115 -1.88 -11.83 -3.57
CA LYS A 115 -2.42 -13.17 -3.80
C LYS A 115 -3.16 -13.65 -2.55
N VAL A 116 -4.22 -14.44 -2.74
CA VAL A 116 -4.93 -15.08 -1.63
C VAL A 116 -4.11 -16.28 -1.15
N ILE A 117 -3.73 -16.30 0.13
CA ILE A 117 -3.13 -17.49 0.75
C ILE A 117 -4.25 -18.30 1.37
N ARG A 118 -4.30 -19.61 1.11
CA ARG A 118 -5.43 -20.45 1.52
C ARG A 118 -5.19 -21.10 2.89
N LYS A 119 -6.26 -21.25 3.66
CA LYS A 119 -6.33 -22.04 4.90
C LYS A 119 -5.24 -21.70 5.93
N THR A 120 -4.95 -20.42 6.14
CA THR A 120 -3.96 -19.99 7.14
C THR A 120 -4.43 -18.74 7.89
N ARG A 121 -4.03 -18.63 9.16
CA ARG A 121 -4.15 -17.40 9.98
C ARG A 121 -2.83 -16.63 10.04
N ASP A 122 -1.78 -17.19 9.45
CA ASP A 122 -0.43 -16.64 9.42
C ASP A 122 0.08 -16.59 7.97
N PRO A 123 -0.57 -15.82 7.08
CA PRO A 123 -0.19 -15.77 5.67
C PRO A 123 1.17 -15.12 5.48
N ARG A 124 1.94 -15.62 4.51
CA ARG A 124 3.17 -15.01 4.01
C ARG A 124 2.99 -14.71 2.53
N TRP A 125 3.15 -13.44 2.16
CA TRP A 125 3.01 -12.95 0.79
C TRP A 125 4.33 -12.56 0.16
N SER A 126 5.33 -12.19 0.97
CA SER A 126 6.70 -12.17 0.48
C SER A 126 7.10 -13.62 0.15
N GLU A 127 7.16 -13.92 -1.14
CA GLU A 127 7.93 -15.06 -1.61
C GLU A 127 9.37 -14.74 -1.21
N GLY A 128 9.93 -15.51 -0.28
CA GLY A 128 11.32 -15.34 0.10
C GLY A 128 12.13 -15.32 -1.18
N SER A 129 12.84 -14.23 -1.43
CA SER A 129 14.02 -14.24 -2.27
C SER A 129 15.02 -15.17 -1.59
N SER A 130 14.80 -16.49 -1.71
CA SER A 130 15.85 -17.47 -1.60
C SER A 130 16.78 -17.18 -2.76
N SER A 131 17.79 -16.35 -2.52
CA SER A 131 18.97 -16.32 -3.35
C SER A 131 19.48 -17.75 -3.46
N CYS A 132 19.37 -18.32 -4.66
CA CYS A 132 20.20 -19.45 -5.08
C CYS A 132 21.59 -18.93 -5.42
#